data_AF-W1W5W0-F1
#
_entry.id   AF-W1W5W0-F1
#
_cell.length_a   1.000
_cell.length_b   1.000
_cell.length_c   1.000
_cell.angle_alpha   90.00
_cell.angle_beta   90.00
_cell.angle_gamma   90.00
#
_symmetry.space_group_name_H-M   'P 1'
#
loop_
_entity.id
_entity.type
_entity.pdbx_description
1 polymer ?
#
loop_
_entity_poly.entity_id
_entity_poly.type
_entity_poly.pdbx_seq_one_letter_code
_entity_poly.pdbx_strand_id
1 'polypeptide(L)' 'ANEKFERRFREVERIVAARGLEMTGVDLETMEEVWQQVKRQEIDL' A
#
# COMPACT_ATOMS: atom_id res chain seq x y z
N ALA A 1 -8.42 -2.18 16.28
CA ALA A 1 -7.01 -1.90 15.95
C ALA A 1 -6.62 -2.38 14.54
N ASN A 2 -7.15 -3.50 14.05
CA ASN A 2 -6.75 -4.07 12.75
C ASN A 2 -7.43 -3.45 11.52
N GLU A 3 -8.60 -2.81 11.66
CA GLU A 3 -9.37 -2.30 10.51
C GLU A 3 -8.61 -1.25 9.69
N LYS A 4 -7.89 -0.33 10.35
CA LYS A 4 -7.01 0.63 9.65
C LYS A 4 -5.85 -0.06 8.93
N PHE A 5 -5.32 -1.13 9.51
CA PHE A 5 -4.25 -1.90 8.88
C PHE A 5 -4.76 -2.64 7.65
N GLU A 6 -5.89 -3.36 7.77
CA GLU A 6 -6.54 -4.03 6.64
C GLU A 6 -6.90 -3.06 5.52
N ARG A 7 -7.44 -1.88 5.85
CA ARG A 7 -7.78 -0.86 4.86
C ARG A 7 -6.54 -0.38 4.10
N ARG A 8 -5.45 -0.09 4.82
CA ARG A 8 -4.19 0.32 4.19
C ARG A 8 -3.59 -0.80 3.34
N PHE A 9 -3.62 -2.02 3.84
CA PHE A 9 -3.07 -3.18 3.15
C PHE A 9 -3.81 -3.45 1.83
N ARG A 10 -5.14 -3.38 1.83
CA ARG A 10 -5.94 -3.50 0.59
C ARG A 10 -5.60 -2.41 -0.43
N GLU A 11 -5.37 -1.18 0.03
CA GLU A 11 -5.00 -0.09 -0.88
C GLU A 11 -3.57 -0.24 -1.42
N VAL A 12 -2.65 -0.77 -0.60
CA VAL A 12 -1.30 -1.16 -1.05
C VAL A 12 -1.39 -2.22 -2.13
N GLU A 13 -2.16 -3.30 -1.91
CA GLU A 13 -2.37 -4.35 -2.92
C GLU A 13 -2.94 -3.77 -4.23
N ARG A 14 -3.89 -2.84 -4.12
CA ARG A 14 -4.50 -2.17 -5.28
C ARG A 14 -3.48 -1.34 -6.07
N ILE A 15 -2.60 -0.59 -5.39
CA ILE A 15 -1.57 0.23 -6.04
C ILE A 15 -0.49 -0.66 -6.67
N VAL A 16 -0.05 -1.71 -5.97
CA VAL A 16 0.95 -2.66 -6.48
C VAL A 16 0.43 -3.36 -7.73
N ALA A 17 -0.81 -3.86 -7.70
CA ALA A 17 -1.46 -4.48 -8.86
C ALA A 17 -1.65 -3.48 -10.02
N ALA A 18 -2.02 -2.23 -9.73
CA ALA A 18 -2.14 -1.18 -10.75
C ALA A 18 -0.81 -0.83 -11.43
N ARG A 19 0.32 -1.06 -10.75
CA ARG A 19 1.67 -0.93 -11.33
C ARG A 19 2.10 -2.17 -12.13
N GLY A 20 1.25 -3.20 -12.21
CA GLY A 20 1.56 -4.47 -12.88
C GLY A 20 2.55 -5.34 -12.08
N LEU A 21 2.71 -5.05 -10.79
CA LEU A 21 3.58 -5.81 -9.89
C LEU A 21 2.74 -6.80 -9.07
N GLU A 22 3.37 -7.89 -8.63
CA GLU A 22 2.79 -8.82 -7.66
C GLU A 22 3.39 -8.58 -6.29
N MET A 23 2.61 -8.72 -5.21
CA MET A 23 3.04 -8.50 -3.82
C MET A 23 4.28 -9.34 -3.42
N THR A 24 4.49 -10.48 -4.08
CA THR A 24 5.64 -11.37 -3.89
C THR A 24 6.90 -10.93 -4.64
N GLY A 25 6.75 -10.09 -5.66
CA GLY A 25 7.84 -9.57 -6.50
C GLY A 25 8.25 -8.14 -6.17
N VAL A 26 7.61 -7.50 -5.19
CA VAL A 26 7.93 -6.15 -4.73
C VAL A 26 9.05 -6.23 -3.71
N ASP A 27 10.11 -5.45 -3.89
CA ASP A 27 11.12 -5.24 -2.86
C ASP A 27 10.58 -4.42 -1.68
N LEU A 28 11.31 -4.46 -0.56
CA LEU A 28 10.91 -3.78 0.68
C LEU A 28 10.84 -2.26 0.52
N GLU A 29 11.70 -1.68 -0.33
CA GLU A 29 11.75 -0.23 -0.57
C GLU A 29 10.47 0.22 -1.29
N THR A 30 10.12 -0.45 -2.39
CA THR A 30 8.89 -0.18 -3.13
C THR A 30 7.64 -0.41 -2.26
N MET A 31 7.65 -1.45 -1.42
CA MET A 31 6.55 -1.69 -0.46
C MET A 31 6.41 -0.54 0.54
N GLU A 32 7.51 -0.03 1.08
CA GLU A 32 7.52 1.10 2.00
C GLU A 32 7.06 2.40 1.31
N GLU A 33 7.49 2.65 0.07
CA GLU A 33 7.04 3.81 -0.71
C GLU A 33 5.52 3.82 -0.90
N VAL A 34 4.95 2.68 -1.32
CA VAL A 34 3.49 2.52 -1.49
C VAL A 34 2.78 2.68 -0.15
N TRP A 35 3.34 2.13 0.92
CA TRP A 35 2.78 2.27 2.27
C TRP A 35 2.74 3.74 2.73
N GLN A 36 3.81 4.49 2.54
CA GLN A 36 3.84 5.92 2.86
C GLN A 36 2.89 6.73 1.96
N GLN A 37 2.73 6.33 0.69
CA GLN A 37 1.75 6.92 -0.21
C GLN A 37 0.31 6.74 0.33
N VAL A 38 -0.08 5.52 0.70
CA VAL A 38 -1.42 5.23 1.26
C VAL A 38 -1.64 5.99 2.56
N LYS A 39 -0.64 6.04 3.44
CA LYS A 39 -0.74 6.81 4.70
C LYS A 39 -0.96 8.30 4.46
N ARG A 40 -0.30 8.91 3.45
CA ARG A 40 -0.49 10.32 3.09
C ARG A 40 -1.89 10.58 2.52
N GLN A 41 -2.37 9.71 1.63
CA GLN A 41 -3.72 9.82 1.07
C GLN A 41 -4.81 9.75 2.14
N GLU A 42 -4.61 8.95 3.20
CA GLU A 42 -5.55 8.90 4.33
C GLU A 42 -5.50 10.14 5.25
N ILE A 43 -4.41 10.90 5.27
CA ILE A 43 -4.24 12.06 6.15
C ILE A 43 -4.78 13.34 5.50
N ASP A 44 -4.76 13.42 4.16
CA ASP A 44 -5.29 14.55 3.38
C ASP A 44 -6.81 14.45 3.10
N LEU A 45 -7.49 13.40 3.58
CA LEU A 45 -8.93 13.12 3.42
C LEU A 45 -9.71 13.45 4.70
#